data_AF-R5P140-F1
#
_entry.id   AF-R5P140-F1
#
_cell.length_a   1.000
_cell.length_b   1.000
_cell.length_c   1.000
_cell.angle_alpha   90.00
_cell.angle_beta   90.00
_cell.angle_gamma   90.00
#
_symmetry.space_group_name_H-M   'P 1'
#
loop_
_entity.id
_entity.type
_entity.pdbx_description
1 polymer ?
#
loop_
_entity_poly.entity_id
_entity_poly.type
_entity_poly.pdbx_seq_one_letter_code
_entity_poly.pdbx_strand_id
1 'polypeptide(L)'
;MTNIFFIPDNNLARFVAKQVPDKHFIFNDGFCHVHKSIHSEDVAKAKELHPGALVLAHPECTEDTLELADFIGSTSQIIDYAITSPENVFIICTEMGVFFELMQKNPDKKFYSVGHRQFCPNMKKVRIEKVIEALENIDSDNYNIEYINLDEDLRKAAEKPLSRMLELAK
;
A
#
# COMPACT_ATOMS: atom_id res chain seq x y z
N MET A 1 25.72 11.17 -15.22
CA MET A 1 24.50 10.37 -15.02
C MET A 1 24.16 10.41 -13.54
N THR A 2 22.94 10.81 -13.18
CA THR A 2 22.49 10.78 -11.78
C THR A 2 21.93 9.39 -11.49
N ASN A 3 22.51 8.68 -10.53
CA ASN A 3 21.99 7.40 -10.04
C ASN A 3 20.88 7.65 -9.02
N ILE A 4 19.80 6.87 -9.08
CA ILE A 4 18.70 6.91 -8.11
C ILE A 4 18.82 5.66 -7.24
N PHE A 5 19.14 5.82 -5.96
CA PHE A 5 19.03 4.73 -5.00
C PHE A 5 17.62 4.73 -4.40
N PHE A 6 16.84 3.70 -4.72
CA PHE A 6 15.43 3.62 -4.33
C PHE A 6 15.25 2.52 -3.28
N ILE A 7 14.71 2.89 -2.13
CA ILE A 7 14.54 2.03 -0.95
C ILE A 7 13.21 2.35 -0.25
N PRO A 8 12.70 1.44 0.61
CA PRO A 8 13.20 0.10 0.85
C PRO A 8 12.56 -0.96 -0.05
N ASP A 9 11.55 -0.63 -0.85
CA ASP A 9 10.80 -1.61 -1.62
C ASP A 9 11.30 -1.73 -3.07
N ASN A 10 11.82 -2.90 -3.41
CA ASN A 10 12.39 -3.16 -4.71
C ASN A 10 11.35 -3.36 -5.81
N ASN A 11 10.13 -3.81 -5.48
CA ASN A 11 9.06 -3.97 -6.45
C ASN A 11 8.58 -2.59 -6.91
N LEU A 12 8.33 -1.69 -5.96
CA LEU A 12 7.98 -0.29 -6.26
C LEU A 12 9.09 0.40 -7.05
N ALA A 13 10.35 0.19 -6.67
CA ALA A 13 11.49 0.74 -7.41
C ALA A 13 11.50 0.30 -8.88
N ARG A 14 11.26 -1.00 -9.15
CA ARG A 14 11.21 -1.54 -10.51
C ARG A 14 10.01 -1.01 -11.28
N PHE A 15 8.85 -0.94 -10.65
CA PHE A 15 7.65 -0.32 -11.23
C PHE A 15 7.88 1.13 -11.65
N VAL A 16 8.55 1.93 -10.82
CA VAL A 16 8.91 3.32 -11.16
C VAL A 16 9.97 3.36 -12.25
N ALA A 17 11.00 2.51 -12.19
CA ALA A 17 12.07 2.47 -13.19
C ALA A 17 11.56 2.21 -14.61
N LYS A 18 10.54 1.35 -14.76
CA LYS A 18 9.88 1.09 -16.06
C LYS A 18 9.22 2.34 -16.66
N GLN A 19 8.77 3.28 -15.84
CA GLN A 19 8.12 4.51 -16.29
C GLN A 19 9.12 5.59 -16.71
N VAL A 20 10.38 5.48 -16.28
CA VAL A 20 11.45 6.43 -16.58
C VAL A 20 12.72 5.70 -17.05
N PRO A 21 12.68 5.05 -18.23
CA PRO A 21 13.74 4.16 -18.69
C PRO A 21 15.11 4.84 -18.90
N ASP A 22 15.13 6.16 -19.05
CA ASP A 22 16.37 6.94 -19.21
C ASP A 22 17.12 7.18 -17.89
N LYS A 23 16.57 6.75 -16.75
CA LYS A 23 17.17 6.92 -15.43
C LYS A 23 17.81 5.62 -14.96
N HIS A 24 18.98 5.73 -14.33
CA HIS A 24 19.67 4.58 -13.76
C HIS A 24 19.28 4.39 -12.30
N PHE A 25 18.63 3.27 -11.99
CA PHE A 25 18.19 2.89 -10.65
C PHE A 25 19.16 1.90 -10.01
N ILE A 26 19.42 2.10 -8.72
CA ILE A 26 20.10 1.14 -7.84
C ILE A 26 19.01 0.58 -6.92
N PHE A 27 18.84 -0.74 -6.94
CA PHE A 27 17.82 -1.45 -6.17
C PHE A 27 18.42 -2.03 -4.88
N ASN A 28 17.62 -2.10 -3.82
CA ASN A 28 17.89 -2.94 -2.66
C ASN A 28 17.02 -4.21 -2.69
N ASP A 29 17.22 -5.15 -1.76
CA ASP A 29 16.43 -6.40 -1.69
C ASP A 29 15.22 -6.33 -0.74
N GLY A 30 14.87 -5.15 -0.23
CA GLY A 30 13.73 -4.98 0.66
C GLY A 30 12.40 -5.07 -0.08
N PHE A 31 11.35 -5.47 0.64
CA PHE A 31 10.01 -5.65 0.10
C PHE A 31 8.97 -5.63 1.22
N CYS A 32 7.73 -5.31 0.87
CA CYS A 32 6.58 -5.56 1.73
C CYS A 32 6.21 -7.04 1.74
N HIS A 33 6.29 -7.70 2.90
CA HIS A 33 5.91 -9.11 3.06
C HIS A 33 4.43 -9.38 2.75
N VAL A 34 3.55 -8.38 2.91
CA VAL A 34 2.12 -8.51 2.60
C VAL A 34 1.94 -8.57 1.09
N HIS A 35 2.42 -7.59 0.35
CA HIS A 35 2.24 -7.53 -1.10
C HIS A 35 3.04 -8.61 -1.84
N LYS A 36 4.23 -8.97 -1.37
CA LYS A 36 5.01 -10.09 -1.94
C LYS A 36 4.36 -11.46 -1.71
N SER A 37 3.44 -11.58 -0.74
CA SER A 37 2.70 -12.82 -0.53
C SER A 37 1.52 -13.03 -1.50
N ILE A 38 1.21 -12.02 -2.32
CA ILE A 38 0.19 -12.10 -3.36
C ILE A 38 0.86 -12.70 -4.61
N HIS A 39 0.66 -14.00 -4.78
CA HIS A 39 1.26 -14.77 -5.86
C HIS A 39 0.43 -14.68 -7.14
N SER A 40 1.10 -14.56 -8.28
CA SER A 40 0.46 -14.45 -9.59
C SER A 40 -0.44 -15.66 -9.90
N GLU A 41 -0.11 -16.86 -9.42
CA GLU A 41 -0.95 -18.04 -9.59
C GLU A 41 -2.28 -17.93 -8.84
N ASP A 42 -2.30 -17.28 -7.67
CA ASP A 42 -3.53 -17.09 -6.91
C ASP A 42 -4.39 -15.98 -7.52
N VAL A 43 -3.77 -14.96 -8.11
CA VAL A 43 -4.48 -13.95 -8.92
C VAL A 43 -5.12 -14.60 -10.14
N ALA A 44 -4.37 -15.46 -10.86
CA ALA A 44 -4.89 -16.18 -12.02
C ALA A 44 -6.10 -17.05 -11.66
N LYS A 45 -6.02 -17.84 -10.57
CA LYS A 45 -7.17 -18.61 -10.05
C LYS A 45 -8.35 -17.72 -9.68
N ALA A 46 -8.10 -16.55 -9.06
CA ALA A 46 -9.16 -15.61 -8.74
C ALA A 46 -9.87 -15.07 -9.99
N LYS A 47 -9.13 -14.80 -11.09
CA LYS A 47 -9.70 -14.42 -12.38
C LYS A 47 -10.55 -15.54 -12.99
N GLU A 48 -10.13 -16.80 -12.85
CA GLU A 48 -10.92 -17.96 -13.28
C GLU A 48 -12.23 -18.13 -12.48
N LEU A 49 -12.19 -17.91 -11.17
CA LEU A 49 -13.36 -17.98 -10.28
C LEU A 49 -14.33 -16.81 -10.46
N HIS A 50 -13.81 -15.66 -10.88
CA HIS A 50 -14.58 -14.43 -11.09
C HIS A 50 -14.36 -13.88 -12.52
N PRO A 51 -14.88 -14.57 -13.56
CA PRO A 51 -14.72 -14.11 -14.93
C PRO A 51 -15.25 -12.68 -15.12
N GLY A 52 -14.45 -11.82 -15.75
CA GLY A 52 -14.78 -10.40 -15.95
C GLY A 52 -14.47 -9.48 -14.78
N ALA A 53 -13.94 -9.99 -13.66
CA ALA A 53 -13.46 -9.15 -12.58
C ALA A 53 -12.16 -8.41 -12.97
N LEU A 54 -12.10 -7.10 -12.71
CA LEU A 54 -10.88 -6.32 -12.88
C LEU A 54 -9.92 -6.52 -11.70
N VAL A 55 -8.65 -6.71 -11.98
CA VAL A 55 -7.60 -6.86 -10.98
C VAL A 55 -6.99 -5.48 -10.67
N LEU A 56 -7.14 -5.01 -9.43
CA LEU A 56 -6.55 -3.75 -8.94
C LEU A 56 -5.40 -4.08 -7.99
N ALA A 57 -4.17 -3.69 -8.33
CA ALA A 57 -2.97 -4.09 -7.61
C ALA A 57 -2.13 -2.91 -7.08
N HIS A 58 -1.49 -3.12 -5.93
CA HIS A 58 -0.52 -2.18 -5.40
C HIS A 58 0.86 -2.38 -6.05
N PRO A 59 1.62 -1.33 -6.39
CA PRO A 59 2.93 -1.44 -7.05
C PRO A 59 4.03 -2.11 -6.20
N GLU A 60 3.76 -2.42 -4.93
CA GLU A 60 4.65 -3.26 -4.09
C GLU A 60 4.47 -4.77 -4.35
N CYS A 61 3.48 -5.17 -5.17
CA CYS A 61 3.35 -6.56 -5.61
C CYS A 61 4.50 -6.93 -6.56
N THR A 62 4.80 -8.22 -6.68
CA THR A 62 5.80 -8.71 -7.61
C THR A 62 5.40 -8.44 -9.06
N GLU A 63 6.41 -8.33 -9.94
CA GLU A 63 6.20 -7.99 -11.35
C GLU A 63 5.22 -8.93 -12.06
N ASP A 64 5.34 -10.24 -11.85
CA ASP A 64 4.44 -11.25 -12.39
C ASP A 64 2.99 -11.09 -11.93
N THR A 65 2.77 -10.60 -10.70
CA THR A 65 1.44 -10.23 -10.20
C THR A 65 0.94 -8.94 -10.86
N LEU A 66 1.81 -7.96 -11.07
CA LEU A 66 1.46 -6.70 -11.74
C LEU A 66 1.10 -6.90 -13.22
N GLU A 67 1.72 -7.88 -13.90
CA GLU A 67 1.38 -8.24 -15.29
C GLU A 67 -0.07 -8.75 -15.45
N LEU A 68 -0.69 -9.24 -14.38
CA LEU A 68 -2.09 -9.69 -14.37
C LEU A 68 -3.09 -8.59 -14.00
N ALA A 69 -2.60 -7.41 -13.60
CA ALA A 69 -3.40 -6.30 -13.10
C ALA A 69 -4.00 -5.48 -14.25
N ASP A 70 -5.27 -5.10 -14.10
CA ASP A 70 -5.96 -4.17 -15.00
C ASP A 70 -5.73 -2.71 -14.56
N PHE A 71 -5.37 -2.50 -13.29
CA PHE A 71 -4.98 -1.21 -12.73
C PHE A 71 -3.90 -1.37 -11.65
N ILE A 72 -2.89 -0.49 -11.67
CA ILE A 72 -1.81 -0.47 -10.68
C ILE A 72 -1.76 0.91 -10.02
N GLY A 73 -1.85 0.98 -8.70
CA GLY A 73 -1.82 2.25 -7.97
C GLY A 73 -1.72 2.10 -6.45
N SER A 74 -1.55 3.22 -5.76
CA SER A 74 -1.64 3.28 -4.31
C SER A 74 -3.02 2.86 -3.81
N THR A 75 -3.16 2.58 -2.51
CA THR A 75 -4.47 2.27 -1.90
C THR A 75 -5.55 3.30 -2.23
N SER A 76 -5.23 4.61 -2.13
CA SER A 76 -6.18 5.67 -2.48
C SER A 76 -6.56 5.63 -3.96
N GLN A 77 -5.57 5.43 -4.84
CA GLN A 77 -5.82 5.32 -6.28
C GLN A 77 -6.66 4.09 -6.64
N ILE A 78 -6.47 2.94 -5.96
CA ILE A 78 -7.29 1.74 -6.12
C ILE A 78 -8.75 2.03 -5.73
N ILE A 79 -8.95 2.71 -4.60
CA ILE A 79 -10.30 3.11 -4.14
C ILE A 79 -10.94 4.05 -5.15
N ASP A 80 -10.23 5.08 -5.60
CA ASP A 80 -10.74 6.07 -6.55
C ASP A 80 -11.06 5.44 -7.92
N TYR A 81 -10.23 4.50 -8.37
CA TYR A 81 -10.50 3.70 -9.58
C TYR A 81 -11.76 2.86 -9.40
N ALA A 82 -11.93 2.19 -8.26
CA ALA A 82 -13.13 1.41 -7.98
C ALA A 82 -14.40 2.27 -7.96
N ILE A 83 -14.33 3.52 -7.46
CA ILE A 83 -15.46 4.48 -7.47
C ILE A 83 -15.85 4.86 -8.89
N THR A 84 -14.86 5.22 -9.70
CA THR A 84 -15.08 5.79 -11.05
C THR A 84 -15.28 4.75 -12.15
N SER A 85 -14.85 3.50 -11.91
CA SER A 85 -14.97 2.41 -12.89
C SER A 85 -16.44 2.07 -13.18
N PRO A 86 -16.81 1.80 -14.45
CA PRO A 86 -18.13 1.29 -14.80
C PRO A 86 -18.33 -0.19 -14.40
N GLU A 87 -17.24 -0.90 -14.07
CA GLU A 87 -17.30 -2.30 -13.67
C GLU A 87 -17.79 -2.47 -12.23
N ASN A 88 -18.34 -3.65 -11.94
CA ASN A 88 -18.96 -3.98 -10.66
C ASN A 88 -18.26 -5.10 -9.90
N VAL A 89 -17.22 -5.71 -10.46
CA VAL A 89 -16.54 -6.87 -9.87
C VAL A 89 -15.04 -6.67 -9.94
N PHE A 90 -14.38 -6.76 -8.78
CA PHE A 90 -12.96 -6.47 -8.64
C PHE A 90 -12.25 -7.51 -7.80
N ILE A 91 -11.02 -7.82 -8.18
CA ILE A 91 -10.05 -8.58 -7.41
C ILE A 91 -9.01 -7.59 -6.87
N ILE A 92 -8.85 -7.55 -5.56
CA ILE A 92 -8.03 -6.54 -4.88
C ILE A 92 -6.72 -7.16 -4.40
N CYS A 93 -5.61 -6.67 -4.96
CA CYS A 93 -4.25 -7.11 -4.68
C CYS A 93 -3.52 -6.07 -3.81
N THR A 94 -4.01 -5.88 -2.57
CA THR A 94 -3.38 -5.06 -1.52
C THR A 94 -3.79 -5.59 -0.13
N GLU A 95 -3.53 -4.85 0.94
CA GLU A 95 -3.89 -5.24 2.32
C GLU A 95 -5.42 -5.27 2.53
N MET A 96 -5.92 -6.27 3.27
CA MET A 96 -7.36 -6.52 3.47
C MET A 96 -8.12 -5.39 4.16
N GLY A 97 -7.46 -4.53 4.94
CA GLY A 97 -8.10 -3.38 5.59
C GLY A 97 -8.74 -2.40 4.61
N VAL A 98 -8.28 -2.40 3.35
CA VAL A 98 -8.83 -1.56 2.28
C VAL A 98 -10.26 -1.97 1.90
N PHE A 99 -10.64 -3.24 2.10
CA PHE A 99 -11.97 -3.74 1.72
C PHE A 99 -13.11 -3.01 2.43
N PHE A 100 -12.92 -2.63 3.69
CA PHE A 100 -13.94 -1.91 4.44
C PHE A 100 -14.28 -0.58 3.78
N GLU A 101 -13.27 0.19 3.36
CA GLU A 101 -13.49 1.47 2.68
C GLU A 101 -14.06 1.27 1.27
N LEU A 102 -13.56 0.27 0.53
CA LEU A 102 -14.09 -0.09 -0.79
C LEU A 102 -15.60 -0.40 -0.73
N MET A 103 -16.02 -1.27 0.19
CA MET A 103 -17.43 -1.64 0.35
C MET A 103 -18.28 -0.48 0.83
N GLN A 104 -17.78 0.38 1.71
CA GLN A 104 -18.52 1.57 2.14
C GLN A 104 -18.74 2.58 1.00
N LYS A 105 -17.72 2.83 0.18
CA LYS A 105 -17.82 3.79 -0.93
C LYS A 105 -18.51 3.22 -2.16
N ASN A 106 -18.61 1.89 -2.26
CA ASN A 106 -19.15 1.18 -3.42
C ASN A 106 -20.09 0.03 -2.99
N PRO A 107 -21.23 0.33 -2.35
CA PRO A 107 -22.08 -0.70 -1.74
C PRO A 107 -22.63 -1.72 -2.73
N ASP A 108 -22.79 -1.34 -4.00
CA ASP A 108 -23.34 -2.21 -5.06
C ASP A 108 -22.26 -3.02 -5.81
N LYS A 109 -20.97 -2.78 -5.52
CA LYS A 109 -19.84 -3.44 -6.18
C LYS A 109 -19.32 -4.61 -5.35
N LYS A 110 -18.74 -5.59 -6.02
CA LYS A 110 -18.19 -6.81 -5.42
C LYS A 110 -16.67 -6.76 -5.42
N PHE A 111 -16.08 -7.06 -4.28
CA PHE A 111 -14.64 -7.08 -4.07
C PHE A 111 -14.21 -8.46 -3.57
N TYR A 112 -13.19 -9.03 -4.20
CA TYR A 112 -12.62 -10.34 -3.86
C TYR A 112 -11.14 -10.22 -3.49
N SER A 113 -10.74 -10.91 -2.43
CA SER A 113 -9.35 -10.97 -1.98
C SER A 113 -8.59 -12.10 -2.68
N VAL A 114 -7.29 -11.93 -2.81
CA VAL A 114 -6.40 -12.98 -3.33
C VAL A 114 -5.76 -13.67 -2.13
N GLY A 115 -6.44 -14.73 -1.66
CA GLY A 115 -6.01 -15.52 -0.52
C GLY A 115 -6.18 -14.83 0.84
N HIS A 116 -5.61 -15.46 1.87
CA HIS A 116 -5.79 -15.09 3.28
C HIS A 116 -4.59 -14.33 3.87
N ARG A 117 -3.50 -14.15 3.11
CA ARG A 117 -2.21 -13.60 3.59
C ARG A 117 -2.04 -12.10 3.36
N GLN A 118 -3.07 -11.43 2.86
CA GLN A 118 -3.13 -9.98 2.64
C GLN A 118 -3.30 -9.19 3.96
N PHE A 119 -2.56 -9.55 5.00
CA PHE A 119 -2.72 -9.08 6.36
C PHE A 119 -1.42 -8.50 6.91
N CYS A 120 -1.43 -7.22 7.31
CA CYS A 120 -0.30 -6.61 7.99
C CYS A 120 -0.46 -6.75 9.52
N PRO A 121 0.30 -7.64 10.20
CA PRO A 121 0.16 -7.83 11.65
C PRO A 121 0.51 -6.58 12.44
N ASN A 122 1.42 -5.75 11.93
CA ASN A 122 1.79 -4.49 12.58
C ASN A 122 0.67 -3.46 12.53
N MET A 123 -0.07 -3.35 11.41
CA MET A 123 -1.22 -2.44 11.32
C MET A 123 -2.33 -2.83 12.31
N LYS A 124 -2.52 -4.13 12.58
CA LYS A 124 -3.56 -4.61 13.51
C LYS A 124 -3.15 -4.56 14.99
N LYS A 125 -1.95 -4.04 15.31
CA LYS A 125 -1.57 -3.74 16.70
C LYS A 125 -2.39 -2.57 17.27
N VAL A 126 -2.90 -1.70 16.41
CA VAL A 126 -3.81 -0.61 16.79
C VAL A 126 -5.22 -1.19 16.96
N ARG A 127 -5.74 -1.14 18.19
CA ARG A 127 -7.07 -1.64 18.56
C ARG A 127 -7.85 -0.53 19.26
N ILE A 128 -9.19 -0.62 19.23
CA ILE A 128 -10.04 0.43 19.81
C ILE A 128 -9.74 0.68 21.28
N GLU A 129 -9.46 -0.36 22.06
CA GLU A 129 -9.14 -0.23 23.49
C GLU A 129 -7.84 0.53 23.70
N LYS A 130 -6.83 0.29 22.86
CA LYS A 130 -5.56 1.02 22.91
C LYS A 130 -5.70 2.47 22.47
N VAL A 131 -6.58 2.75 21.51
CA VAL A 131 -6.86 4.13 21.08
C VAL A 131 -7.57 4.89 22.20
N ILE A 132 -8.56 4.27 22.86
CA ILE A 132 -9.24 4.87 24.02
C ILE A 132 -8.23 5.12 25.14
N GLU A 133 -7.43 4.11 25.51
CA GLU A 133 -6.39 4.25 26.54
C GLU A 133 -5.41 5.38 26.21
N ALA A 134 -4.96 5.48 24.96
CA ALA A 134 -4.05 6.53 24.51
C ALA A 134 -4.69 7.93 24.57
N LEU A 135 -6.00 8.06 24.32
CA LEU A 135 -6.69 9.35 24.38
C LEU A 135 -7.01 9.78 25.82
N GLU A 136 -7.43 8.85 26.67
CA GLU A 136 -7.77 9.14 28.07
C GLU A 136 -6.54 9.54 28.91
N ASN A 137 -5.37 9.05 28.52
CA ASN A 137 -4.13 9.27 29.25
C ASN A 137 -3.19 10.29 28.56
N ILE A 138 -3.63 10.97 27.49
CA ILE A 138 -2.76 11.76 26.58
C ILE A 138 -1.96 12.89 27.24
N ASP A 139 -2.40 13.39 28.40
CA ASP A 139 -1.75 14.44 29.20
C ASP A 139 -1.31 13.95 30.59
N SER A 140 -1.27 12.63 30.79
CA SER A 140 -0.89 12.03 32.06
C SER A 140 0.58 11.61 32.06
N ASP A 141 1.23 11.63 33.22
CA ASP A 141 2.54 11.01 33.45
C ASP A 141 2.47 9.46 33.46
N ASN A 142 1.47 8.88 32.81
CA ASN A 142 1.25 7.44 32.76
C ASN A 142 2.24 6.79 31.79
N TYR A 143 3.10 5.93 32.31
CA TYR A 143 4.11 5.18 31.57
C TYR A 143 3.55 4.27 30.46
N ASN A 144 2.22 4.06 30.40
CA ASN A 144 1.57 3.30 29.33
C ASN A 144 1.33 4.12 28.04
N ILE A 145 1.57 5.43 28.04
CA ILE A 145 1.55 6.24 26.81
C ILE A 145 2.97 6.44 26.28
N GLU A 146 3.18 6.05 25.03
CA GLU A 146 4.41 6.30 24.29
C GLU A 146 4.26 7.54 23.41
N TYR A 147 4.89 8.64 23.82
CA TYR A 147 5.08 9.78 22.93
C TYR A 147 6.18 9.47 21.91
N ILE A 148 5.89 9.73 20.63
CA ILE A 148 6.89 9.65 19.57
C ILE A 148 7.78 10.88 19.69
N ASN A 149 8.89 10.73 20.42
CA ASN A 149 9.93 11.75 20.53
C ASN A 149 11.06 11.44 19.55
N LEU A 150 11.48 12.45 18.80
CA LEU A 150 12.60 12.38 17.87
C LEU A 150 13.61 13.46 18.25
N ASP A 151 14.89 13.16 18.07
CA ASP A 151 15.93 14.18 18.14
C ASP A 151 15.66 15.30 17.12
N GLU A 152 15.81 16.56 17.54
CA GLU A 152 15.39 17.71 16.72
C GLU A 152 16.25 17.86 15.45
N ASP A 153 17.53 17.49 15.52
CA ASP A 153 18.40 17.53 14.34
C ASP A 153 18.02 16.41 13.36
N LEU A 154 17.67 15.21 13.86
CA LEU A 154 17.12 14.14 13.04
C LEU A 154 15.77 14.54 12.40
N ARG A 155 14.86 15.14 13.17
CA ARG A 155 13.54 15.59 12.67
C ARG A 155 13.70 16.61 11.55
N LYS A 156 14.53 17.64 11.75
CA LYS A 156 14.84 18.65 10.73
C LYS A 156 15.52 18.07 9.50
N ALA A 157 16.37 17.06 9.66
CA ALA A 157 17.02 16.38 8.55
C ALA A 157 16.01 15.56 7.72
N ALA A 158 15.10 14.84 8.37
CA ALA A 158 14.05 14.05 7.73
C ALA A 158 12.97 14.92 7.05
N GLU A 159 12.72 16.12 7.57
CA GLU A 159 11.77 17.08 6.99
C GLU A 159 12.18 17.54 5.57
N LYS A 160 13.47 17.78 5.33
CA LYS A 160 13.97 18.29 4.04
C LYS A 160 13.51 17.46 2.82
N PRO A 161 13.76 16.14 2.75
CA PRO A 161 13.27 15.34 1.62
C PRO A 161 11.75 15.24 1.56
N LEU A 162 11.07 15.23 2.70
CA LEU A 162 9.60 15.18 2.76
C LEU A 162 8.96 16.46 2.17
N SER A 163 9.43 17.64 2.59
CA SER A 163 8.97 18.91 2.02
C SER A 163 9.22 18.96 0.52
N ARG A 164 10.40 18.52 0.07
CA ARG A 164 10.72 18.48 -1.36
C ARG A 164 9.81 17.53 -2.14
N MET A 165 9.45 16.39 -1.57
CA MET A 165 8.49 15.45 -2.16
C MET A 165 7.13 16.12 -2.35
N LEU A 166 6.61 16.80 -1.33
CA LEU A 166 5.30 17.49 -1.38
C LEU A 166 5.28 18.66 -2.37
N GLU A 167 6.39 19.38 -2.53
CA GLU A 167 6.52 20.43 -3.54
C GLU A 167 6.41 19.90 -4.98
N LEU A 168 6.93 18.68 -5.22
CA LEU A 168 6.99 18.04 -6.53
C LEU A 168 5.74 17.23 -6.87
N ALA A 169 5.02 16.71 -5.86
CA ALA A 169 3.85 15.85 -6.02
C ALA A 169 2.53 16.61 -6.28
N LYS A 170 2.61 17.79 -6.90
CA LYS A 170 1.44 18.61 -7.26
C LYS A 170 0.80 18.17 -8.57
#